data_AF-A0A1E2WCT3-F1
#
_entry.id   AF-A0A1E2WCT3-F1
#
_cell.length_a   1.000
_cell.length_b   1.000
_cell.length_c   1.000
_cell.angle_alpha   90.00
_cell.angle_beta   90.00
_cell.angle_gamma   90.00
#
_symmetry.space_group_name_H-M   'P 1'
#
loop_
_entity.id
_entity.type
_entity.pdbx_description
1 polymer ?
#
loop_
_entity_poly.entity_id
_entity_poly.type
_entity_poly.pdbx_seq_one_letter_code
_entity_poly.pdbx_strand_id
1 'polypeptide(L)'
;MTKSNIRQQILEQLETLPPEQVKTLLLTWLTSSSGDLEDFEQLVTNQAIQTTEESFEYGEIDAALNFQPLTEAQMVQQSQSALEAYRSTGSGVAHDRVREWADSLGTEQERPCPR
;
A
#
# COMPACT_ATOMS: atom_id res chain seq x y z
N MET A 1 2.21 13.94 28.43
CA MET A 1 3.61 13.55 28.16
C MET A 1 3.77 13.09 26.70
N THR A 2 3.23 13.82 25.72
CA THR A 2 3.17 13.37 24.30
C THR A 2 3.87 14.32 23.32
N LYS A 3 3.86 15.64 23.55
CA LYS A 3 4.52 16.64 22.68
C LYS A 3 6.03 16.45 22.46
N SER A 4 6.73 15.84 23.43
CA SER A 4 8.17 15.58 23.29
C SER A 4 8.46 14.42 22.32
N ASN A 5 7.50 13.51 22.15
CA ASN A 5 7.64 12.35 21.27
C ASN A 5 7.41 12.76 19.81
N ILE A 6 6.35 13.54 19.55
CA ILE A 6 6.03 14.08 18.22
C ILE A 6 7.18 14.92 17.65
N ARG A 7 7.78 15.81 18.45
CA ARG A 7 8.92 16.63 18.02
C ARG A 7 10.15 15.80 17.64
N GLN A 8 10.40 14.73 18.38
CA GLN A 8 11.55 13.86 18.13
C GLN A 8 11.33 13.03 16.86
N GLN A 9 10.12 12.50 16.66
CA GLN A 9 9.76 11.77 15.44
C GLN A 9 9.85 12.64 14.20
N ILE A 10 9.37 13.89 14.27
CA ILE A 10 9.51 14.86 13.18
C ILE A 10 10.99 15.11 12.87
N LEU A 11 11.84 15.34 13.88
CA LEU A 11 13.26 15.61 13.67
C LEU A 11 14.00 14.43 13.03
N GLU A 12 13.77 13.22 13.54
CA GLU A 12 14.36 12.00 12.99
C GLU A 12 14.00 11.80 11.52
N GLN A 13 12.77 12.14 11.11
CA GLN A 13 12.35 12.03 9.70
C GLN A 13 12.80 13.21 8.83
N LEU A 14 12.92 14.42 9.37
CA LEU A 14 13.45 15.56 8.60
C LEU A 14 14.94 15.41 8.31
N GLU A 15 15.72 14.76 9.19
CA GLU A 15 17.15 14.52 8.98
C GLU A 15 17.42 13.56 7.81
N THR A 16 16.47 12.71 7.46
CA THR A 16 16.62 11.76 6.34
C THR A 16 16.16 12.33 5.00
N LEU A 17 15.48 13.49 4.99
CA LEU A 17 14.91 14.11 3.80
C LEU A 17 15.85 15.14 3.17
N PRO A 18 15.88 15.26 1.83
CA PRO A 18 16.59 16.32 1.14
C PRO A 18 16.07 17.72 1.53
N PRO A 19 16.94 18.75 1.61
CA PRO A 19 16.55 20.09 2.05
C PRO A 19 15.39 20.73 1.25
N GLU A 20 15.28 20.41 -0.03
CA GLU A 20 14.18 20.91 -0.88
C GLU A 20 12.84 20.26 -0.54
N GLN A 21 12.83 18.97 -0.17
CA GLN A 21 11.60 18.29 0.26
C GLN A 21 11.11 18.81 1.61
N VAL A 22 12.03 19.10 2.53
CA VAL A 22 11.72 19.73 3.83
C VAL A 22 11.06 21.10 3.63
N LYS A 23 11.60 21.92 2.71
CA LYS A 23 10.99 23.23 2.38
C LYS A 23 9.58 23.08 1.82
N THR A 24 9.37 22.13 0.91
CA THR A 24 8.04 21.87 0.35
C THR A 24 7.06 21.44 1.42
N LEU A 25 7.43 20.51 2.31
CA LEU A 25 6.59 20.09 3.44
C LEU A 25 6.21 21.24 4.36
N LEU A 26 7.18 22.09 4.72
CA LEU A 26 6.95 23.27 5.55
C LEU A 26 6.02 24.27 4.86
N LEU A 27 6.22 24.51 3.56
CA LEU A 27 5.36 25.41 2.78
C LEU A 27 3.93 24.87 2.69
N THR A 28 3.75 23.58 2.44
CA THR A 28 2.44 22.92 2.43
C THR A 28 1.78 23.06 3.79
N TRP A 29 2.48 22.73 4.87
CA TRP A 29 1.94 22.87 6.22
C TRP A 29 1.49 24.29 6.56
N LEU A 30 2.30 25.30 6.21
CA LEU A 30 1.98 26.71 6.44
C LEU A 30 0.83 27.24 5.59
N THR A 31 0.53 26.60 4.45
CA THR A 31 -0.50 27.06 3.51
C THR A 31 -1.81 26.27 3.59
N SER A 32 -1.77 25.01 3.99
CA SER A 32 -2.93 24.11 3.96
C SER A 32 -3.42 23.65 5.34
N SER A 33 -2.69 23.94 6.42
CA SER A 33 -3.08 23.51 7.77
C SER A 33 -3.49 24.68 8.67
N SER A 34 -4.10 24.34 9.80
CA SER A 34 -4.41 25.28 10.88
C SER A 34 -3.17 25.73 11.68
N GLY A 35 -1.98 25.22 11.31
CA GLY A 35 -0.72 25.45 12.02
C GLY A 35 -0.48 24.50 13.18
N ASP A 36 -1.21 23.37 13.25
CA ASP A 36 -1.00 22.35 14.28
C ASP A 36 0.16 21.42 13.92
N LEU A 37 0.95 21.04 14.93
CA LEU A 37 2.11 20.17 14.78
C LEU A 37 1.72 18.73 14.43
N GLU A 38 0.53 18.29 14.83
CA GLU A 38 -0.02 16.98 14.48
C GLU A 38 -0.29 16.86 12.97
N ASP A 39 -0.78 17.93 12.33
CA ASP A 39 -0.95 18.00 10.88
C ASP A 39 0.41 17.89 10.16
N PHE A 40 1.46 18.47 10.74
CA PHE A 40 2.82 18.39 10.17
C PHE A 40 3.41 16.98 10.29
N GLU A 41 3.21 16.32 11.44
CA GLU A 41 3.65 14.94 11.65
C GLU A 41 3.02 13.98 10.63
N GLN A 42 1.73 14.15 10.34
CA GLN A 42 1.05 13.37 9.30
C GLN A 42 1.64 13.62 7.90
N LEU A 43 1.93 14.89 7.55
CA LEU A 43 2.53 15.22 6.26
C LEU A 43 3.93 14.60 6.09
N VAL A 44 4.76 14.67 7.13
CA VAL A 44 6.11 14.08 7.13
C VAL A 44 6.03 12.55 7.01
N THR A 45 5.14 11.91 7.77
CA THR A 45 4.94 10.45 7.75
C THR A 45 4.44 9.95 6.39
N ASN A 46 3.47 10.65 5.80
CA ASN A 46 2.92 10.28 4.49
C ASN A 46 3.95 10.43 3.37
N GLN A 47 4.83 11.44 3.44
CA GLN A 47 5.90 11.58 2.48
C GLN A 47 6.90 10.43 2.60
N ALA A 48 7.31 10.03 3.81
CA ALA A 48 8.22 8.91 4.02
C ALA A 48 7.68 7.58 3.47
N ILE A 49 6.36 7.35 3.56
CA ILE A 49 5.70 6.20 2.95
C ILE A 49 5.79 6.30 1.41
N GLN A 50 5.52 7.47 0.83
CA GLN A 50 5.61 7.70 -0.61
C GLN A 50 7.03 7.63 -1.18
N THR A 51 8.08 7.93 -0.40
CA THR A 51 9.47 7.75 -0.85
C THR A 51 9.94 6.30 -0.75
N THR A 52 9.26 5.46 0.05
CA THR A 52 9.60 4.05 0.23
C THR A 52 8.88 3.16 -0.80
N GLU A 53 7.75 3.62 -1.31
CA GLU A 53 7.07 3.03 -2.47
C GLU A 53 7.65 3.65 -3.74
N GLU A 54 8.29 2.85 -4.61
CA GLU A 54 8.62 3.31 -5.97
C GLU A 54 7.34 3.92 -6.58
N SER A 55 7.41 5.18 -7.00
CA SER A 55 6.27 5.87 -7.59
C SER A 55 5.98 5.25 -8.96
N PHE A 56 5.20 4.18 -8.98
CA PHE A 56 4.66 3.60 -10.20
C PHE A 56 3.66 4.57 -10.83
N GLU A 57 3.78 4.78 -12.14
CA GLU A 57 2.74 5.50 -12.87
C GLU A 57 1.43 4.70 -12.90
N TYR A 58 0.29 5.38 -13.03
CA TYR A 58 -1.00 4.69 -13.16
C TYR A 58 -0.97 3.74 -14.37
N GLY A 59 -1.10 2.43 -14.10
CA GLY A 59 -1.04 1.38 -15.12
C GLY A 59 0.34 0.72 -15.29
N GLU A 60 1.35 1.20 -14.56
CA GLU A 60 2.64 0.54 -14.48
C GLU A 60 2.55 -0.69 -13.56
N ILE A 61 3.09 -1.81 -14.02
CA ILE A 61 3.14 -3.06 -13.26
C ILE A 61 4.55 -3.15 -12.70
N ASP A 62 4.65 -3.25 -11.38
CA ASP A 62 5.89 -3.56 -10.71
C ASP A 62 6.38 -4.96 -11.16
N ALA A 63 7.35 -4.97 -12.07
CA ALA A 63 7.99 -6.19 -12.55
C ALA A 63 8.99 -6.77 -11.54
N ALA A 64 9.40 -6.01 -10.52
CA ALA A 64 10.22 -6.47 -9.41
C ALA A 64 9.39 -7.23 -8.36
N LEU A 65 8.13 -6.86 -8.16
CA LEU A 65 7.17 -7.57 -7.28
C LEU A 65 6.41 -8.68 -8.04
N ASN A 66 7.03 -9.85 -8.17
CA ASN A 66 6.41 -11.14 -8.54
C ASN A 66 5.68 -11.24 -9.90
N PHE A 67 5.50 -10.16 -10.66
CA PHE A 67 4.90 -10.20 -12.00
C PHE A 67 5.97 -10.42 -13.06
N GLN A 68 6.48 -11.65 -13.11
CA GLN A 68 7.36 -12.07 -14.20
C GLN A 68 6.54 -12.22 -15.48
N PRO A 69 6.88 -11.51 -16.57
CA PRO A 69 6.14 -11.61 -17.83
C PRO A 69 6.29 -13.03 -18.37
N LEU A 70 5.15 -13.70 -18.58
CA LEU A 70 5.10 -15.02 -19.18
C LEU A 70 4.92 -14.91 -20.69
N THR A 71 5.55 -15.82 -21.42
CA THR A 71 5.22 -16.04 -22.83
C THR A 71 3.79 -16.55 -22.97
N GLU A 72 3.18 -16.38 -24.15
CA GLU A 72 1.83 -16.89 -24.42
C GLU A 72 1.71 -18.39 -24.11
N ALA A 73 2.70 -19.19 -24.52
CA ALA A 73 2.72 -20.63 -24.23
C ALA A 73 2.71 -20.93 -22.72
N GLN A 74 3.47 -20.17 -21.93
CA GLN A 74 3.50 -20.32 -20.48
C GLN A 74 2.18 -19.91 -19.82
N MET A 75 1.55 -18.81 -20.29
CA MET A 75 0.23 -18.40 -19.81
C MET A 75 -0.82 -19.47 -20.09
N VAL A 76 -0.82 -20.05 -21.29
CA VAL A 76 -1.74 -21.12 -21.67
C VAL A 76 -1.54 -22.36 -20.80
N GLN A 77 -0.28 -22.80 -20.62
CA GLN A 77 0.03 -23.97 -19.80
C GLN A 77 -0.39 -23.78 -18.33
N GLN A 78 -0.10 -22.62 -17.75
CA GLN A 78 -0.48 -22.32 -16.36
C GLN A 78 -2.01 -22.28 -16.19
N SER A 79 -2.72 -21.66 -17.13
CA SER A 79 -4.18 -21.57 -17.13
C SER A 79 -4.83 -22.96 -17.24
N GLN A 80 -4.31 -23.82 -18.13
CA GLN A 80 -4.77 -25.20 -18.27
C GLN A 80 -4.53 -26.00 -16.98
N SER A 81 -3.35 -25.86 -16.38
CA SER A 81 -3.01 -26.56 -15.13
C SER A 81 -3.92 -26.14 -13.98
N ALA A 82 -4.22 -24.85 -13.85
CA ALA A 82 -5.16 -24.33 -12.85
C ALA A 82 -6.59 -24.87 -13.07
N LEU A 83 -7.04 -24.92 -14.33
CA LEU A 83 -8.35 -25.45 -14.69
C LEU A 83 -8.47 -26.95 -14.41
N GLU A 84 -7.43 -27.73 -14.70
CA GLU A 84 -7.38 -29.16 -14.39
C GLU A 84 -7.35 -29.43 -12.89
N ALA A 85 -6.60 -28.63 -12.12
CA ALA A 85 -6.60 -28.69 -10.66
C ALA A 85 -8.01 -28.42 -10.11
N TYR A 86 -8.68 -27.38 -10.58
CA TYR A 86 -10.07 -27.08 -10.20
C TYR A 86 -11.02 -28.23 -10.54
N ARG A 87 -10.95 -28.78 -11.76
CA ARG A 87 -11.82 -29.88 -12.19
C ARG A 87 -11.62 -31.16 -11.39
N SER A 88 -10.38 -31.46 -11.02
CA SER A 88 -10.03 -32.70 -10.30
C SER A 88 -10.35 -32.65 -8.81
N THR A 89 -10.17 -31.49 -8.18
CA THR A 89 -10.32 -31.34 -6.72
C THR A 89 -11.61 -30.64 -6.31
N GLY A 90 -12.27 -29.92 -7.22
CA GLY A 90 -13.30 -28.95 -6.87
C GLY A 90 -12.77 -27.81 -5.99
N SER A 91 -11.44 -27.66 -5.88
CA SER A 91 -10.78 -26.68 -5.01
C SER A 91 -11.03 -25.28 -5.55
N GLY A 92 -12.06 -24.64 -4.99
CA GLY A 92 -12.37 -23.25 -5.17
C GLY A 92 -12.96 -22.71 -3.87
N VAL A 93 -12.83 -21.41 -3.66
CA VAL A 93 -13.45 -20.76 -2.53
C VAL A 93 -14.96 -20.66 -2.79
N ALA A 94 -15.77 -21.13 -1.83
CA ALA A 94 -17.22 -21.00 -1.92
C ALA A 94 -17.64 -19.53 -2.04
N HIS A 95 -18.57 -19.25 -2.95
CA HIS A 95 -19.04 -17.90 -3.27
C HIS A 95 -19.43 -17.10 -2.02
N ASP A 96 -20.11 -17.72 -1.06
CA ASP A 96 -20.56 -17.05 0.15
C ASP A 96 -19.38 -16.62 1.05
N ARG A 97 -18.27 -17.39 1.07
CA ARG A 97 -17.06 -16.98 1.81
C ARG A 97 -16.36 -15.80 1.14
N VAL A 98 -16.39 -15.74 -0.20
CA VAL A 98 -15.87 -14.58 -0.95
C VAL A 98 -16.74 -13.35 -0.67
N ARG A 99 -18.06 -13.50 -0.65
CA ARG A 99 -18.99 -12.42 -0.33
C ARG A 99 -18.77 -11.88 1.08
N GLU A 100 -18.74 -12.77 2.07
CA GLU A 100 -18.49 -12.38 3.47
C GLU A 100 -17.16 -11.68 3.67
N TRP A 101 -16.12 -12.09 2.94
CA TRP A 101 -14.84 -11.40 2.92
C TRP A 101 -14.96 -10.01 2.29
N ALA A 102 -15.55 -9.90 1.10
CA ALA A 102 -15.72 -8.63 0.40
C ALA A 102 -16.53 -7.61 1.21
N ASP A 103 -17.61 -8.05 1.86
CA ASP A 103 -18.46 -7.20 2.69
C ASP A 103 -17.76 -6.72 3.97
N SER A 104 -16.65 -7.37 4.37
CA SER A 104 -15.88 -7.01 5.56
C SER A 104 -14.75 -6.01 5.31
N LEU A 105 -14.38 -5.78 4.04
CA LEU A 105 -13.27 -4.91 3.67
C LEU A 105 -13.51 -3.47 4.14
N GLY A 106 -12.54 -2.87 4.84
CA GLY A 106 -12.66 -1.50 5.35
C GLY A 106 -13.61 -1.34 6.54
N THR A 107 -13.99 -2.45 7.20
CA THR A 107 -14.78 -2.44 8.44
C THR A 107 -13.92 -2.82 9.65
N GLU A 108 -14.42 -2.51 10.86
CA GLU A 108 -13.79 -2.92 12.14
C GLU A 108 -13.67 -4.46 12.31
N GLN A 109 -14.30 -5.24 11.43
CA GLN A 109 -14.34 -6.70 11.45
C GLN A 109 -13.86 -7.30 10.12
N GLU A 110 -12.84 -6.69 9.52
CA GLU A 110 -12.23 -7.19 8.29
C GLU A 110 -11.79 -8.66 8.43
N ARG A 111 -12.24 -9.49 7.50
CA ARG A 111 -11.98 -10.92 7.47
C ARG A 111 -10.74 -11.21 6.62
N PRO A 112 -9.98 -12.27 6.93
CA PRO A 112 -8.85 -12.67 6.09
C PRO A 112 -9.33 -13.12 4.70
N CYS A 113 -8.51 -12.83 3.68
CA CYS A 113 -8.75 -13.30 2.32
C CYS A 113 -8.89 -14.85 2.32
N PRO A 114 -10.00 -15.38 1.80
CA PRO A 114 -10.25 -16.80 1.83
C PRO A 114 -9.29 -17.55 0.90
N ARG A 115 -8.81 -18.71 1.36
CA ARG A 115 -7.89 -19.60 0.65
C ARG A 115 -8.57 -20.90 0.25
#